data_AF-A0AAD7YZ16-F1
#
_entry.id   AF-A0AAD7YZ16-F1
#
_cell.length_a   1.000
_cell.length_b   1.000
_cell.length_c   1.000
_cell.angle_alpha   90.00
_cell.angle_beta   90.00
_cell.angle_gamma   90.00
#
_symmetry.space_group_name_H-M   'P 1'
#
loop_
_entity.id
_entity.type
_entity.pdbx_description
1 polymer ?
#
loop_
_entity_poly.entity_id
_entity_poly.type
_entity_poly.pdbx_seq_one_letter_code
_entity_poly.pdbx_strand_id
1 'polypeptide(L)'
;MVVLNTSYLLVLLLCAGGVLSTPLCLTGDFDSQLQHILHTQVDYAQDPELIVSRVLDDVRATLSQRWQGFKLFPFGSLTSGVGTKSSDLDITLHLPNFNYSSALDVIEETRQLFQKQPDLYIHVDGIHMPRYTLYSFIYIPTQQKVDLIFHLFTSGEEVIATSKLLKYYFSLDKRNLTLVRFLKYLFSIHGLTSSGPVDTLISYTVYLLLIFYLQQKNMAPPVYVLQKDTESVFFRNWDVSFNELPYNTTNTENLHQLLGGFFKYYSEFNFEENIVSPYTGRPIPKSALVDVENLPKEHFLNNFFNRTILRKISNGLNCTELCIQAPFHLSVNKGERVSHEYAIKFKYFVKSVARLFADLPSESVLRAILLVERQETVTNLNNSTGDVMNQENCIEV
;
A
#
# COMPACT_ATOMS: atom_id res chain seq x y z
N MET A 1 16.07 23.83 -10.62
CA MET A 1 16.69 22.95 -11.63
C MET A 1 17.25 21.75 -10.88
N VAL A 2 16.40 20.75 -10.63
CA VAL A 2 16.75 19.59 -9.81
C VAL A 2 17.50 18.62 -10.71
N VAL A 3 18.77 18.37 -10.41
CA VAL A 3 19.57 17.33 -11.06
C VAL A 3 18.99 16.00 -10.57
N LEU A 4 18.17 15.36 -11.40
CA LEU A 4 17.74 13.98 -11.21
C LEU A 4 18.99 13.10 -11.27
N ASN A 5 19.36 12.54 -10.13
CA ASN A 5 20.53 11.70 -9.97
C ASN A 5 20.33 10.40 -10.74
N THR A 6 21.17 10.14 -11.74
CA THR A 6 21.11 8.98 -12.65
C THR A 6 21.17 7.63 -11.93
N SER A 7 21.58 7.61 -10.67
CA SER A 7 21.59 6.45 -9.77
C SER A 7 20.19 5.86 -9.51
N TYR A 8 19.14 6.69 -9.47
CA TYR A 8 17.75 6.21 -9.23
C TYR A 8 17.21 5.36 -10.40
N LEU A 9 17.61 5.70 -11.63
CA LEU A 9 17.21 4.93 -12.81
C LEU A 9 17.94 3.57 -12.86
N LEU A 10 19.18 3.52 -12.38
CA LEU A 10 20.00 2.31 -12.37
C LEU A 10 19.52 1.27 -11.34
N VAL A 11 19.00 1.71 -10.18
CA VAL A 11 18.44 0.79 -9.16
C VAL A 11 17.16 0.11 -9.65
N LEU A 12 16.33 0.82 -10.43
CA LEU A 12 15.16 0.22 -11.10
C LEU A 12 15.57 -0.78 -12.19
N LEU A 13 16.67 -0.53 -12.91
CA LEU A 13 17.19 -1.40 -13.96
C LEU A 13 17.94 -2.64 -13.42
N LEU A 14 18.58 -2.56 -12.25
CA LEU A 14 19.30 -3.70 -11.67
C LEU A 14 18.37 -4.71 -10.96
N CYS A 15 17.16 -4.28 -10.55
CA CYS A 15 16.08 -5.21 -10.18
C CYS A 15 15.42 -5.85 -11.42
N ALA A 16 15.64 -5.28 -12.61
CA ALA A 16 15.22 -5.82 -13.90
C ALA A 16 16.32 -6.67 -14.56
N GLY A 17 17.16 -7.34 -13.75
CA GLY A 17 18.00 -8.43 -14.24
C GLY A 17 17.10 -9.45 -14.92
N GLY A 18 17.28 -9.62 -16.24
CA GLY A 18 16.44 -10.43 -17.10
C GLY A 18 16.29 -11.86 -16.61
N VAL A 19 15.26 -12.08 -15.80
CA VAL A 19 14.69 -13.40 -15.57
C VAL A 19 13.97 -13.72 -16.87
N LEU A 20 14.39 -14.76 -17.58
CA LEU A 20 13.57 -15.40 -18.62
C LEU A 20 12.16 -15.56 -18.03
N SER A 21 11.21 -14.74 -18.47
CA SER A 21 9.84 -14.78 -17.96
C SER A 21 9.26 -16.14 -18.34
N THR A 22 9.16 -17.03 -17.36
CA THR A 22 8.45 -18.28 -17.57
C THR A 22 6.99 -17.90 -17.85
N PRO A 23 6.42 -18.33 -18.99
CA PRO A 23 5.08 -17.91 -19.37
C PRO A 23 4.08 -18.38 -18.30
N LEU A 24 3.19 -17.48 -17.89
CA LEU A 24 2.19 -17.73 -16.86
C LEU A 24 1.00 -18.46 -17.49
N CYS A 25 0.88 -19.75 -17.22
CA CYS A 25 -0.18 -20.60 -17.78
C CYS A 25 -1.37 -20.69 -16.83
N LEU A 26 -2.49 -20.08 -17.20
CA LEU A 26 -3.70 -20.08 -16.39
C LEU A 26 -4.60 -21.24 -16.80
N THR A 27 -4.82 -22.18 -15.88
CA THR A 27 -5.66 -23.37 -16.08
C THR A 27 -6.52 -23.64 -14.85
N GLY A 28 -7.64 -24.34 -15.04
CA GLY A 28 -8.58 -24.66 -13.97
C GLY A 28 -9.55 -23.50 -13.67
N ASP A 29 -10.21 -23.58 -12.52
CA ASP A 29 -11.16 -22.57 -12.07
C ASP A 29 -10.46 -21.26 -11.64
N PHE A 30 -11.28 -20.23 -11.40
CA PHE A 30 -10.79 -18.91 -11.03
C PHE A 30 -9.87 -18.94 -9.79
N ASP A 31 -10.25 -19.69 -8.76
CA ASP A 31 -9.47 -19.79 -7.52
C ASP A 31 -8.11 -20.45 -7.77
N SER A 32 -8.06 -21.54 -8.55
CA SER A 32 -6.82 -22.22 -8.93
C SER A 32 -5.89 -21.31 -9.74
N GLN A 33 -6.44 -20.60 -10.71
CA GLN A 33 -5.69 -19.63 -11.52
C GLN A 33 -5.14 -18.49 -10.64
N LEU A 34 -5.96 -17.93 -9.75
CA LEU A 34 -5.56 -16.85 -8.86
C LEU A 34 -4.43 -17.28 -7.91
N GLN A 35 -4.53 -18.48 -7.32
CA GLN A 35 -3.46 -19.03 -6.48
C GLN A 35 -2.18 -19.26 -7.29
N HIS A 36 -2.29 -19.72 -8.54
CA HIS A 36 -1.13 -19.89 -9.42
C HIS A 36 -0.42 -18.54 -9.69
N ILE A 37 -1.19 -17.47 -9.96
CA ILE A 37 -0.64 -16.11 -10.13
C ILE A 37 0.08 -15.67 -8.85
N LEU A 38 -0.55 -15.83 -7.68
CA LEU A 38 0.05 -15.42 -6.42
C LEU A 38 1.35 -16.18 -6.14
N HIS A 39 1.34 -17.49 -6.32
CA HIS A 39 2.52 -18.33 -6.06
C HIS A 39 3.71 -17.98 -6.98
N THR A 40 3.45 -17.73 -8.26
CA THR A 40 4.51 -17.49 -9.25
C THR A 40 4.99 -16.05 -9.28
N GLN A 41 4.06 -15.08 -9.16
CA GLN A 41 4.34 -13.67 -9.38
C GLN A 41 4.45 -12.84 -8.10
N VAL A 42 3.89 -13.31 -6.98
CA VAL A 42 3.70 -12.47 -5.78
C VAL A 42 4.45 -13.00 -4.57
N ASP A 43 4.38 -14.31 -4.31
CA ASP A 43 4.95 -14.95 -3.13
C ASP A 43 6.47 -14.86 -3.09
N TYR A 44 6.99 -14.77 -1.86
CA TYR A 44 8.42 -14.89 -1.61
C TYR A 44 8.82 -16.37 -1.64
N ALA A 45 10.03 -16.66 -2.11
CA ALA A 45 10.62 -17.99 -2.02
C ALA A 45 11.01 -18.37 -0.58
N GLN A 46 11.25 -17.37 0.27
CA GLN A 46 11.59 -17.52 1.69
C GLN A 46 10.49 -16.91 2.55
N ASP A 47 10.35 -17.36 3.80
CA ASP A 47 9.42 -16.78 4.75
C ASP A 47 9.74 -15.29 5.00
N PRO A 48 8.81 -14.35 4.72
CA PRO A 48 9.01 -12.93 4.98
C PRO A 48 9.40 -12.61 6.43
N GLU A 49 8.95 -13.38 7.42
CA GLU A 49 9.32 -13.14 8.82
C GLU A 49 10.81 -13.43 9.08
N LEU A 50 11.37 -14.45 8.42
CA LEU A 50 12.80 -14.75 8.49
C LEU A 50 13.65 -13.68 7.80
N ILE A 51 13.18 -13.17 6.65
CA ILE A 51 13.82 -12.03 5.97
C ILE A 51 13.88 -10.83 6.91
N VAL A 52 12.74 -10.45 7.49
CA VAL A 52 12.64 -9.30 8.40
C VAL A 52 13.53 -9.49 9.62
N SER A 53 13.50 -10.67 10.28
CA SER A 53 14.32 -10.94 11.46
C SER A 53 15.82 -10.78 11.15
N ARG A 54 16.27 -11.39 10.05
CA ARG A 54 17.69 -11.36 9.66
C ARG A 54 18.18 -9.94 9.38
N VAL A 55 17.41 -9.16 8.62
CA VAL A 55 17.75 -7.76 8.33
C VAL A 55 17.81 -6.95 9.63
N LEU A 56 16.84 -7.11 10.52
CA LEU A 56 16.81 -6.38 11.78
C LEU A 56 18.01 -6.69 12.67
N ASP A 57 18.46 -7.94 12.71
CA ASP A 57 19.60 -8.35 13.52
C ASP A 57 20.92 -7.75 13.01
N ASP A 58 21.16 -7.77 11.71
CA ASP A 58 22.38 -7.20 11.10
C ASP A 58 22.38 -5.67 11.14
N VAL A 59 21.24 -5.03 10.88
CA VAL A 59 21.07 -3.57 11.04
C VAL A 59 21.29 -3.18 12.49
N ARG A 60 20.75 -3.94 13.45
CA ARG A 60 20.98 -3.71 14.88
C ARG A 60 22.45 -3.86 15.23
N ALA A 61 23.12 -4.91 14.78
CA ALA A 61 24.54 -5.12 15.03
C ALA A 61 25.40 -3.97 14.46
N THR A 62 25.03 -3.47 13.27
CA THR A 62 25.68 -2.33 12.61
C THR A 62 25.54 -1.05 13.40
N LEU A 63 24.32 -0.66 13.77
CA LEU A 63 24.05 0.58 14.51
C LEU A 63 24.57 0.52 15.95
N SER A 64 24.66 -0.68 16.54
CA SER A 64 25.18 -0.90 17.90
C SER A 64 26.67 -0.56 18.05
N GLN A 65 27.42 -0.46 16.95
CA GLN A 65 28.81 0.03 16.97
C GLN A 65 28.91 1.47 17.49
N ARG A 66 27.81 2.25 17.42
CA ARG A 66 27.80 3.66 17.78
C ARG A 66 26.72 4.06 18.78
N TRP A 67 25.52 3.50 18.66
CA TRP A 67 24.38 3.86 19.50
C TRP A 67 23.88 2.64 20.29
N GLN A 68 23.41 2.90 21.51
CA GLN A 68 22.87 1.88 22.39
C GLN A 68 21.45 2.26 22.82
N GLY A 69 20.63 1.26 23.15
CA GLY A 69 19.26 1.47 23.63
C GLY A 69 18.25 1.92 22.57
N PHE A 70 18.63 1.97 21.29
CA PHE A 70 17.70 2.26 20.20
C PHE A 70 16.73 1.10 19.96
N LYS A 71 15.59 1.39 19.33
CA LYS A 71 14.60 0.40 18.91
C LYS A 71 14.37 0.49 17.41
N LEU A 72 14.37 -0.67 16.75
CA LEU A 72 13.99 -0.82 15.36
C LEU A 72 12.57 -1.40 15.31
N PHE A 73 11.71 -0.79 14.51
CA PHE A 73 10.36 -1.28 14.27
C PHE A 73 10.18 -1.46 12.76
N PRO A 74 10.08 -2.70 12.26
CA PRO A 74 9.69 -2.91 10.88
C PRO A 74 8.24 -2.47 10.71
N PHE A 75 7.90 -1.92 9.56
CA PHE A 75 6.54 -1.53 9.22
C PHE A 75 6.29 -1.76 7.72
N GLY A 76 5.13 -1.33 7.21
CA GLY A 76 4.83 -1.40 5.79
C GLY A 76 4.39 -2.78 5.34
N SER A 77 4.60 -3.08 4.06
CA SER A 77 3.87 -4.17 3.40
C SER A 77 4.27 -5.57 3.87
N LEU A 78 5.56 -5.84 4.14
CA LEU A 78 6.02 -7.14 4.66
C LEU A 78 5.40 -7.43 6.03
N THR A 79 5.47 -6.46 6.96
CA THR A 79 4.93 -6.64 8.32
C THR A 79 3.41 -6.72 8.38
N SER A 80 2.73 -6.11 7.41
CA SER A 80 1.27 -6.15 7.29
C SER A 80 0.76 -7.44 6.63
N GLY A 81 1.65 -8.35 6.20
CA GLY A 81 1.31 -9.60 5.50
C GLY A 81 0.98 -9.44 4.02
N VAL A 82 1.00 -8.21 3.49
CA VAL A 82 0.67 -7.88 2.08
C VAL A 82 1.91 -7.67 1.21
N GLY A 83 3.07 -8.07 1.72
CA GLY A 83 4.35 -8.07 1.03
C GLY A 83 4.31 -8.99 -0.19
N THR A 84 5.06 -8.60 -1.21
CA THR A 84 5.31 -9.34 -2.44
C THR A 84 6.82 -9.46 -2.62
N LYS A 85 7.33 -10.41 -3.39
CA LYS A 85 8.79 -10.57 -3.62
C LYS A 85 9.52 -9.30 -4.10
N SER A 86 8.79 -8.32 -4.64
CA SER A 86 9.26 -7.00 -5.08
C SER A 86 9.09 -5.87 -4.06
N SER A 87 8.53 -6.15 -2.87
CA SER A 87 8.24 -5.13 -1.86
C SER A 87 9.48 -4.77 -1.05
N ASP A 88 9.63 -3.49 -0.77
CA ASP A 88 10.68 -2.96 0.13
C ASP A 88 10.41 -3.34 1.59
N LEU A 89 11.48 -3.49 2.38
CA LEU A 89 11.40 -3.59 3.83
C LEU A 89 11.60 -2.23 4.47
N ASP A 90 10.52 -1.66 4.98
CA ASP A 90 10.56 -0.39 5.70
C ASP A 90 10.85 -0.60 7.19
N ILE A 91 11.81 0.14 7.74
CA ILE A 91 12.18 0.08 9.16
C ILE A 91 12.22 1.48 9.73
N THR A 92 11.51 1.72 10.83
CA THR A 92 11.62 2.97 11.58
C THR A 92 12.49 2.79 12.82
N LEU A 93 13.31 3.79 13.11
CA LEU A 93 14.23 3.79 14.24
C LEU A 93 13.81 4.82 15.28
N HIS A 94 13.78 4.40 16.55
CA HIS A 94 13.70 5.29 17.70
C HIS A 94 15.03 5.30 18.47
N LEU A 95 15.69 6.46 18.50
CA LEU A 95 16.89 6.72 19.29
C LEU A 95 16.51 7.44 20.59
N PRO A 96 16.71 6.83 21.77
CA PRO A 96 16.43 7.51 23.03
C PRO A 96 17.34 8.72 23.21
N ASN A 97 16.79 9.82 23.75
CA ASN A 97 17.52 11.06 24.06
C ASN A 97 18.25 11.68 22.85
N PHE A 98 17.73 11.48 21.63
CA PHE A 98 18.32 12.04 20.42
C PHE A 98 18.35 13.57 20.45
N ASN A 99 19.55 14.16 20.40
CA ASN A 99 19.71 15.60 20.29
C ASN A 99 19.66 16.02 18.82
N TYR A 100 18.66 16.82 18.47
CA TYR A 100 18.45 17.34 17.12
C TYR A 100 19.61 18.17 16.60
N SER A 101 20.37 18.85 17.46
CA SER A 101 21.53 19.63 17.02
C SER A 101 22.64 18.74 16.44
N SER A 102 22.64 17.44 16.76
CA SER A 102 23.55 16.41 16.22
C SER A 102 22.90 15.55 15.12
N ALA A 103 21.73 15.93 14.59
CA ALA A 103 21.01 15.08 13.64
C ALA A 103 21.82 14.83 12.36
N LEU A 104 22.51 15.85 11.84
CA LEU A 104 23.38 15.71 10.67
C LEU A 104 24.58 14.80 10.94
N ASP A 105 25.14 14.84 12.16
CA ASP A 105 26.25 13.96 12.54
C ASP A 105 25.79 12.52 12.64
N VAL A 106 24.61 12.27 13.25
CA VAL A 106 24.04 10.91 13.30
C VAL A 106 23.75 10.37 11.91
N ILE A 107 23.30 11.24 11.01
CA ILE A 107 23.06 10.89 9.62
C ILE A 107 24.38 10.46 8.94
N GLU A 108 25.41 11.27 9.05
CA GLU A 108 26.69 10.99 8.41
C GLU A 108 27.39 9.76 9.02
N GLU A 109 27.39 9.63 10.35
CA GLU A 109 27.91 8.45 11.05
C GLU A 109 27.15 7.18 10.64
N THR A 110 25.82 7.25 10.51
CA THR A 110 24.98 6.12 10.06
C THR A 110 25.44 5.67 8.68
N ARG A 111 25.55 6.61 7.73
CA ARG A 111 26.00 6.34 6.36
C ARG A 111 27.35 5.64 6.34
N GLN A 112 28.31 6.12 7.16
CA GLN A 112 29.64 5.54 7.25
C GLN A 112 29.64 4.12 7.84
N LEU A 113 28.78 3.82 8.83
CA LEU A 113 28.67 2.48 9.41
C LEU A 113 28.20 1.44 8.39
N PHE A 114 27.22 1.79 7.55
CA PHE A 114 26.74 0.91 6.48
C PHE A 114 27.78 0.76 5.38
N GLN A 115 28.42 1.85 4.93
CA GLN A 115 29.45 1.82 3.89
C GLN A 115 30.71 1.03 4.27
N LYS A 116 31.00 0.86 5.57
CA LYS A 116 32.10 0.02 6.07
C LYS A 116 31.83 -1.48 5.99
N GLN A 117 30.61 -1.89 5.62
CA GLN A 117 30.19 -3.29 5.54
C GLN A 117 29.63 -3.62 4.15
N PRO A 118 30.45 -3.52 3.08
CA PRO A 118 30.01 -3.75 1.71
C PRO A 118 29.58 -5.19 1.41
N ASP A 119 29.98 -6.16 2.24
CA ASP A 119 29.54 -7.56 2.14
C ASP A 119 28.10 -7.78 2.65
N LEU A 120 27.52 -6.79 3.34
CA LEU A 120 26.14 -6.83 3.83
C LEU A 120 25.24 -5.83 3.10
N TYR A 121 25.76 -4.65 2.76
CA TYR A 121 24.96 -3.54 2.24
C TYR A 121 25.60 -2.94 0.98
N ILE A 122 24.82 -2.83 -0.09
CA ILE A 122 25.22 -2.14 -1.33
C ILE A 122 24.20 -1.06 -1.69
N HIS A 123 24.61 -0.13 -2.56
CA HIS A 123 23.77 0.99 -3.01
C HIS A 123 23.19 1.80 -1.85
N VAL A 124 24.02 2.09 -0.84
CA VAL A 124 23.62 2.86 0.34
C VAL A 124 23.50 4.34 0.00
N ASP A 125 22.26 4.81 -0.10
CA ASP A 125 21.90 6.19 -0.40
C ASP A 125 21.11 6.81 0.77
N GLY A 126 21.44 8.05 1.12
CA GLY A 126 20.81 8.79 2.22
C GLY A 126 20.14 10.07 1.73
N ILE A 127 18.88 10.29 2.13
CA ILE A 127 18.13 11.51 1.82
C ILE A 127 17.63 12.14 3.11
N HIS A 128 18.04 13.39 3.34
CA HIS A 128 17.55 14.18 4.46
C HIS A 128 16.31 14.98 4.06
N MET A 129 15.25 14.87 4.86
CA MET A 129 14.01 15.64 4.75
C MET A 129 13.77 16.43 6.04
N PRO A 130 12.95 17.50 6.00
CA PRO A 130 12.71 18.33 7.18
C PRO A 130 12.14 17.63 8.42
N ARG A 131 11.67 16.37 8.31
CA ARG A 131 11.08 15.62 9.43
C ARG A 131 11.66 14.24 9.65
N TYR A 132 12.41 13.72 8.68
CA TYR A 132 13.00 12.39 8.75
C TYR A 132 14.22 12.32 7.84
N THR A 133 15.10 11.36 8.09
CA THR A 133 16.12 10.95 7.13
C THR A 133 15.83 9.52 6.68
N LEU A 134 15.91 9.28 5.38
CA LEU A 134 15.75 7.96 4.77
C LEU A 134 17.12 7.45 4.33
N TYR A 135 17.44 6.22 4.69
CA TYR A 135 18.53 5.44 4.09
C TYR A 135 17.94 4.29 3.30
N SER A 136 18.22 4.28 2.00
CA SER A 136 17.87 3.17 1.12
C SER A 136 19.11 2.37 0.81
N PHE A 137 19.04 1.05 0.91
CA PHE A 137 20.13 0.14 0.54
C PHE A 137 19.60 -1.23 0.13
N ILE A 138 20.41 -2.02 -0.58
CA ILE A 138 20.14 -3.44 -0.82
C ILE A 138 20.92 -4.26 0.20
N TYR A 139 20.19 -5.07 0.97
CA TYR A 139 20.76 -6.04 1.91
C TYR A 139 21.09 -7.34 1.15
N ILE A 140 22.38 -7.63 1.00
CA ILE A 140 22.90 -8.70 0.13
C ILE A 140 22.34 -10.08 0.49
N PRO A 141 22.30 -10.51 1.77
CA PRO A 141 21.96 -11.90 2.08
C PRO A 141 20.55 -12.34 1.68
N THR A 142 19.59 -11.40 1.56
CA THR A 142 18.24 -11.69 1.05
C THR A 142 17.88 -10.91 -0.21
N GLN A 143 18.84 -10.16 -0.78
CA GLN A 143 18.61 -9.27 -1.94
C GLN A 143 17.45 -8.29 -1.74
N GLN A 144 17.19 -7.91 -0.49
CA GLN A 144 16.04 -7.09 -0.13
C GLN A 144 16.42 -5.62 -0.19
N LYS A 145 15.62 -4.80 -0.88
CA LYS A 145 15.68 -3.34 -0.71
C LYS A 145 15.11 -2.97 0.65
N VAL A 146 15.88 -2.20 1.43
CA VAL A 146 15.54 -1.77 2.77
C VAL A 146 15.54 -0.25 2.83
N ASP A 147 14.46 0.31 3.38
CA ASP A 147 14.27 1.73 3.61
C ASP A 147 14.25 2.00 5.12
N LEU A 148 15.38 2.46 5.66
CA LEU A 148 15.57 2.77 7.08
C LEU A 148 15.29 4.25 7.35
N ILE A 149 14.25 4.52 8.13
CA ILE A 149 13.72 5.86 8.39
C ILE A 149 14.02 6.32 9.81
N PHE A 150 14.80 7.38 9.90
CA PHE A 150 15.09 8.11 11.12
C PHE A 150 14.07 9.24 11.26
N HIS A 151 13.03 9.05 12.06
CA HIS A 151 12.14 10.16 12.37
C HIS A 151 12.84 11.11 13.32
N LEU A 152 12.96 12.37 12.91
CA LEU A 152 13.66 13.35 13.72
C LEU A 152 12.77 13.71 14.90
N PHE A 153 11.49 14.06 14.65
CA PHE A 153 10.60 14.71 15.64
C PHE A 153 9.59 13.79 16.32
N THR A 154 9.57 12.51 16.00
CA THR A 154 8.51 11.58 16.41
C THR A 154 9.05 10.16 16.49
N SER A 155 8.37 9.24 17.17
CA SER A 155 8.79 7.85 17.33
C SER A 155 8.22 6.89 16.27
N GLY A 156 7.54 7.41 15.24
CA GLY A 156 7.04 6.60 14.13
C GLY A 156 5.76 5.82 14.43
N GLU A 157 5.02 6.16 15.49
CA GLU A 157 3.83 5.44 15.93
C GLU A 157 2.76 5.35 14.85
N GLU A 158 2.58 6.39 14.03
CA GLU A 158 1.59 6.40 12.94
C GLU A 158 1.83 5.29 11.92
N VAL A 159 3.08 5.06 11.49
CA VAL A 159 3.39 4.05 10.47
C VAL A 159 3.30 2.64 11.05
N ILE A 160 3.65 2.47 12.32
CA ILE A 160 3.51 1.21 13.05
C ILE A 160 2.01 0.89 13.24
N ALA A 161 1.22 1.84 13.75
CA ALA A 161 -0.21 1.67 13.95
C ALA A 161 -0.95 1.39 12.63
N THR A 162 -0.57 2.09 11.55
CA THR A 162 -1.11 1.84 10.21
C THR A 162 -0.83 0.41 9.76
N SER A 163 0.40 -0.08 9.93
CA SER A 163 0.76 -1.45 9.52
C SER A 163 0.01 -2.51 10.34
N LYS A 164 -0.15 -2.28 11.65
CA LYS A 164 -1.00 -3.13 12.51
C LYS A 164 -2.45 -3.13 12.06
N LEU A 165 -3.02 -1.96 11.75
CA LEU A 165 -4.41 -1.85 11.28
C LEU A 165 -4.62 -2.61 9.96
N LEU A 166 -3.69 -2.50 9.03
CA LEU A 166 -3.73 -3.26 7.77
C LEU A 166 -3.64 -4.76 8.02
N LYS A 167 -2.70 -5.21 8.86
CA LYS A 167 -2.57 -6.62 9.25
C LYS A 167 -3.88 -7.16 9.82
N TYR A 168 -4.48 -6.41 10.74
CA TYR A 168 -5.77 -6.73 11.33
C TYR A 168 -6.83 -6.93 10.25
N TYR A 169 -7.10 -5.92 9.40
CA TYR A 169 -8.15 -6.00 8.38
C TYR A 169 -7.98 -7.16 7.40
N PHE A 170 -6.75 -7.41 6.95
CA PHE A 170 -6.49 -8.50 6.00
C PHE A 170 -6.43 -9.88 6.64
N SER A 171 -6.32 -9.95 7.98
CA SER A 171 -6.42 -11.20 8.74
C SER A 171 -7.86 -11.60 9.10
N LEU A 172 -8.83 -10.67 9.03
CA LEU A 172 -10.23 -10.94 9.41
C LEU A 172 -10.88 -12.07 8.61
N ASP A 173 -10.52 -12.22 7.33
CA ASP A 173 -11.01 -13.27 6.46
C ASP A 173 -9.91 -13.63 5.44
N LYS A 174 -9.70 -14.94 5.21
CA LYS A 174 -8.68 -15.43 4.27
C LYS A 174 -8.83 -14.84 2.86
N ARG A 175 -10.05 -14.49 2.44
CA ARG A 175 -10.32 -13.86 1.14
C ARG A 175 -9.71 -12.47 1.05
N ASN A 176 -9.68 -11.71 2.15
CA ASN A 176 -9.17 -10.35 2.19
C ASN A 176 -7.69 -10.28 1.82
N LEU A 177 -6.88 -11.18 2.40
CA LEU A 177 -5.45 -11.27 2.12
C LEU A 177 -5.18 -11.66 0.67
N THR A 178 -5.93 -12.63 0.13
CA THR A 178 -5.80 -13.03 -1.28
C THR A 178 -6.14 -11.86 -2.21
N LEU A 179 -7.24 -11.15 -1.95
CA LEU A 179 -7.68 -10.00 -2.75
C LEU A 179 -6.67 -8.86 -2.73
N VAL A 180 -6.14 -8.47 -1.56
CA VAL A 180 -5.20 -7.34 -1.48
C VAL A 180 -3.88 -7.64 -2.19
N ARG A 181 -3.38 -8.87 -2.07
CA ARG A 181 -2.12 -9.29 -2.71
C ARG A 181 -2.27 -9.31 -4.23
N PHE A 182 -3.40 -9.82 -4.73
CA PHE A 182 -3.68 -9.78 -6.16
C PHE A 182 -3.89 -8.36 -6.67
N LEU A 183 -4.69 -7.52 -6.00
CA LEU A 183 -4.92 -6.14 -6.41
C LEU A 183 -3.62 -5.31 -6.42
N LYS A 184 -2.75 -5.50 -5.43
CA LYS A 184 -1.43 -4.86 -5.39
C LYS A 184 -0.59 -5.24 -6.60
N TYR A 185 -0.52 -6.54 -6.91
CA TYR A 185 0.20 -7.03 -8.08
C TYR A 185 -0.39 -6.48 -9.38
N LEU A 186 -1.70 -6.61 -9.54
CA LEU A 186 -2.43 -6.19 -10.74
C LEU A 186 -2.24 -4.69 -10.99
N PHE A 187 -2.43 -3.85 -9.98
CA PHE A 187 -2.28 -2.40 -10.16
C PHE A 187 -0.84 -2.02 -10.47
N SER A 188 0.14 -2.76 -9.94
CA SER A 188 1.55 -2.56 -10.26
C SER A 188 1.85 -2.88 -11.72
N ILE A 189 1.41 -4.02 -12.26
CA ILE A 189 1.73 -4.40 -13.66
C ILE A 189 1.05 -3.50 -14.70
N HIS A 190 -0.10 -2.89 -14.35
CA HIS A 190 -0.75 -1.87 -15.19
C HIS A 190 -0.22 -0.44 -14.94
N GLY A 191 0.78 -0.28 -14.08
CA GLY A 191 1.40 1.02 -13.80
C GLY A 191 0.46 2.01 -13.10
N LEU A 192 -0.56 1.53 -12.39
CA LEU A 192 -1.46 2.37 -11.59
C LEU A 192 -0.86 2.71 -10.23
N THR A 193 0.09 1.90 -9.76
CA THR A 193 0.85 2.16 -8.54
C THR A 193 2.35 2.21 -8.81
N SER A 194 3.06 3.10 -8.10
CA SER A 194 4.52 3.19 -8.14
C SER A 194 5.10 3.35 -6.73
N SER A 195 6.36 2.91 -6.56
CA SER A 195 7.16 3.15 -5.34
C SER A 195 7.92 4.49 -5.40
N GLY A 196 7.90 5.21 -6.54
CA GLY A 196 8.62 6.47 -6.75
C GLY A 196 7.78 7.73 -6.49
N PRO A 197 8.39 8.93 -6.61
CA PRO A 197 7.72 10.24 -6.48
C PRO A 197 6.86 10.58 -7.71
N VAL A 198 6.10 9.60 -8.19
CA VAL A 198 5.24 9.71 -9.35
C VAL A 198 3.83 10.01 -8.86
N ASP A 199 3.12 10.81 -9.63
CA ASP A 199 1.72 11.23 -9.51
C ASP A 199 0.69 10.07 -9.64
N THR A 200 1.11 8.87 -9.26
CA THR A 200 0.34 7.61 -9.25
C THR A 200 -0.23 7.30 -7.86
N LEU A 201 -1.06 6.26 -7.76
CA LEU A 201 -1.44 5.70 -6.46
C LEU A 201 -0.20 5.08 -5.78
N ILE A 202 -0.17 5.12 -4.46
CA ILE A 202 0.78 4.30 -3.68
C ILE A 202 0.09 2.99 -3.31
N SER A 203 0.83 1.91 -3.08
CA SER A 203 0.20 0.62 -2.70
C SER A 203 -0.78 0.76 -1.51
N TYR A 204 -0.46 1.63 -0.55
CA TYR A 204 -1.33 1.91 0.59
C TYR A 204 -2.73 2.42 0.21
N THR A 205 -2.88 3.22 -0.85
CA THR A 205 -4.22 3.68 -1.27
C THR A 205 -5.07 2.55 -1.81
N VAL A 206 -4.47 1.55 -2.48
CA VAL A 206 -5.17 0.34 -2.93
C VAL A 206 -5.70 -0.44 -1.72
N TYR A 207 -4.93 -0.52 -0.64
CA TYR A 207 -5.34 -1.19 0.58
C TYR A 207 -6.55 -0.50 1.21
N LEU A 208 -6.55 0.84 1.26
CA LEU A 208 -7.67 1.61 1.80
C LEU A 208 -8.94 1.47 0.95
N LEU A 209 -8.80 1.46 -0.39
CA LEU A 209 -9.92 1.20 -1.29
C LEU A 209 -10.52 -0.20 -1.03
N LEU A 210 -9.68 -1.23 -0.93
CA LEU A 210 -10.18 -2.57 -0.64
C LEU A 210 -10.84 -2.66 0.74
N ILE A 211 -10.22 -2.11 1.79
CA ILE A 211 -10.81 -2.09 3.14
C ILE A 211 -12.18 -1.42 3.12
N PHE A 212 -12.30 -0.27 2.45
CA PHE A 212 -13.57 0.43 2.34
C PHE A 212 -14.63 -0.36 1.58
N TYR A 213 -14.26 -1.01 0.48
CA TYR A 213 -15.17 -1.91 -0.24
C TYR A 213 -15.63 -3.07 0.66
N LEU A 214 -14.71 -3.73 1.38
CA LEU A 214 -15.03 -4.81 2.31
C LEU A 214 -15.96 -4.35 3.44
N GLN A 215 -15.85 -3.11 3.90
CA GLN A 215 -16.82 -2.52 4.85
C GLN A 215 -18.23 -2.45 4.23
N GLN A 216 -18.36 -2.13 2.94
CA GLN A 216 -19.67 -2.14 2.24
C GLN A 216 -20.25 -3.56 2.12
N LYS A 217 -19.40 -4.58 2.21
CA LYS A 217 -19.78 -6.00 2.15
C LYS A 217 -20.02 -6.61 3.54
N ASN A 218 -19.94 -5.82 4.62
CA ASN A 218 -19.95 -6.30 6.00
C ASN A 218 -18.88 -7.38 6.26
N MET A 219 -17.68 -7.16 5.71
CA MET A 219 -16.49 -8.03 5.89
C MET A 219 -15.40 -7.38 6.73
N ALA A 220 -15.58 -6.11 7.11
CA ALA A 220 -14.68 -5.37 7.97
C ALA A 220 -15.46 -4.31 8.76
N PRO A 221 -15.09 -4.04 10.02
CA PRO A 221 -15.68 -2.94 10.79
C PRO A 221 -15.12 -1.57 10.35
N PRO A 222 -15.84 -0.46 10.58
CA PRO A 222 -15.28 0.89 10.50
C PRO A 222 -14.20 1.15 11.55
N VAL A 223 -13.21 2.00 11.25
CA VAL A 223 -12.12 2.30 12.22
C VAL A 223 -12.66 2.97 13.49
N TYR A 224 -13.67 3.84 13.39
CA TYR A 224 -14.25 4.49 14.59
C TYR A 224 -14.78 3.48 15.61
N VAL A 225 -15.21 2.29 15.17
CA VAL A 225 -15.66 1.19 16.06
C VAL A 225 -14.46 0.58 16.78
N LEU A 226 -13.33 0.42 16.08
CA LEU A 226 -12.10 -0.13 16.65
C LEU A 226 -11.44 0.83 17.65
N GLN A 227 -11.62 2.14 17.49
CA GLN A 227 -11.11 3.16 18.43
C GLN A 227 -11.98 3.33 19.67
N LYS A 228 -13.08 2.59 19.78
CA LYS A 228 -13.95 2.67 20.95
C LYS A 228 -13.30 1.96 22.14
N ASP A 229 -13.34 2.61 23.30
CA ASP A 229 -12.89 2.05 24.58
C ASP A 229 -11.41 1.60 24.56
N THR A 230 -10.56 2.31 23.81
CA THR A 230 -9.10 2.07 23.75
C THR A 230 -8.34 2.91 24.77
N GLU A 231 -7.14 2.45 25.15
CA GLU A 231 -6.15 3.33 25.76
C GLU A 231 -5.50 4.17 24.66
N SER A 232 -5.84 5.46 24.62
CA SER A 232 -5.46 6.30 23.48
C SER A 232 -3.97 6.57 23.39
N VAL A 233 -3.45 6.37 22.18
CA VAL A 233 -2.08 6.67 21.79
C VAL A 233 -2.17 7.73 20.70
N PHE A 234 -1.55 8.89 20.94
CA PHE A 234 -1.65 10.01 20.02
C PHE A 234 -0.37 10.18 19.19
N PHE A 235 -0.56 10.38 17.89
CA PHE A 235 0.47 10.90 17.00
C PHE A 235 0.02 12.26 16.46
N ARG A 236 0.74 13.34 16.82
CA ARG A 236 0.43 14.71 16.37
C ARG A 236 -1.03 15.14 16.58
N ASN A 237 -1.59 14.76 17.73
CA ASN A 237 -3.00 14.97 18.14
C ASN A 237 -4.04 14.10 17.42
N TRP A 238 -3.63 13.08 16.67
CA TRP A 238 -4.52 12.07 16.10
C TRP A 238 -4.43 10.79 16.91
N ASP A 239 -5.58 10.25 17.29
CA ASP A 239 -5.64 8.95 17.96
C ASP A 239 -5.30 7.85 16.93
N VAL A 240 -4.22 7.12 17.18
CA VAL A 240 -3.79 5.98 16.38
C VAL A 240 -4.03 4.65 17.11
N SER A 241 -4.64 4.69 18.30
CA SER A 241 -5.03 3.48 19.02
C SER A 241 -6.25 2.84 18.39
N PHE A 242 -6.31 1.52 18.45
CA PHE A 242 -7.46 0.71 18.06
C PHE A 242 -7.38 -0.65 18.75
N ASN A 243 -8.52 -1.29 18.98
CA ASN A 243 -8.62 -2.65 19.45
C ASN A 243 -8.81 -3.60 18.26
N GLU A 244 -8.11 -4.74 18.25
CA GLU A 244 -8.34 -5.82 17.29
C GLU A 244 -9.58 -6.61 17.70
N LEU A 245 -10.75 -6.15 17.26
CA LEU A 245 -12.03 -6.76 17.61
C LEU A 245 -12.28 -8.03 16.76
N PRO A 246 -12.82 -9.11 17.34
CA PRO A 246 -13.31 -10.22 16.53
C PRO A 246 -14.40 -9.73 15.56
N TYR A 247 -14.28 -10.06 14.28
CA TYR A 247 -15.28 -9.69 13.28
C TYR A 247 -15.60 -10.89 12.39
N ASN A 248 -16.77 -11.49 12.63
CA ASN A 248 -17.25 -12.61 11.84
C ASN A 248 -18.17 -12.09 10.74
N THR A 249 -17.74 -12.21 9.49
CA THR A 249 -18.60 -11.87 8.36
C THR A 249 -19.60 -12.97 8.07
N THR A 250 -20.83 -12.59 7.71
CA THR A 250 -21.84 -13.50 7.14
C THR A 250 -21.80 -13.52 5.61
N ASN A 251 -20.86 -12.80 5.00
CA ASN A 251 -20.72 -12.72 3.55
C ASN A 251 -20.21 -14.06 2.97
N THR A 252 -20.97 -14.62 2.03
CA THR A 252 -20.69 -15.91 1.39
C THR A 252 -20.14 -15.79 -0.03
N GLU A 253 -19.82 -14.58 -0.52
CA GLU A 253 -19.31 -14.39 -1.87
C GLU A 253 -17.91 -14.99 -2.03
N ASN A 254 -17.67 -15.66 -3.15
CA ASN A 254 -16.35 -16.22 -3.45
C ASN A 254 -15.38 -15.14 -3.95
N LEU A 255 -14.11 -15.51 -4.17
CA LEU A 255 -13.07 -14.55 -4.61
C LEU A 255 -13.39 -13.90 -5.95
N HIS A 256 -13.97 -14.64 -6.90
CA HIS A 256 -14.41 -14.10 -8.19
C HIS A 256 -15.46 -13.00 -8.02
N GLN A 257 -16.49 -13.27 -7.22
CA GLN A 257 -17.57 -12.32 -6.92
C GLN A 257 -17.05 -11.08 -6.18
N LEU A 258 -16.19 -11.26 -5.17
CA LEU A 258 -15.63 -10.15 -4.41
C LEU A 258 -14.72 -9.27 -5.26
N LEU A 259 -13.86 -9.86 -6.09
CA LEU A 259 -12.97 -9.12 -6.97
C LEU A 259 -13.74 -8.37 -8.06
N GLY A 260 -14.68 -9.04 -8.75
CA GLY A 260 -15.54 -8.38 -9.74
C GLY A 260 -16.40 -7.28 -9.12
N GLY A 261 -16.93 -7.52 -7.91
CA GLY A 261 -17.69 -6.55 -7.14
C GLY A 261 -16.86 -5.33 -6.73
N PHE A 262 -15.56 -5.49 -6.42
CA PHE A 262 -14.66 -4.37 -6.13
C PHE A 262 -14.54 -3.44 -7.35
N PHE A 263 -14.29 -4.01 -8.54
CA PHE A 263 -14.17 -3.22 -9.77
C PHE A 263 -15.50 -2.58 -10.15
N LYS A 264 -16.61 -3.33 -10.04
CA LYS A 264 -17.95 -2.78 -10.28
C LYS A 264 -18.23 -1.59 -9.36
N TYR A 265 -18.01 -1.75 -8.05
CA TYR A 265 -18.24 -0.70 -7.06
C TYR A 265 -17.49 0.59 -7.41
N TYR A 266 -16.19 0.49 -7.70
CA TYR A 266 -15.39 1.67 -8.02
C TYR A 266 -15.59 2.21 -9.44
N SER A 267 -16.18 1.43 -10.36
CA SER A 267 -16.60 1.94 -11.66
C SER A 267 -17.84 2.84 -11.58
N GLU A 268 -18.62 2.68 -10.51
CA GLU A 268 -19.87 3.41 -10.25
C GLU A 268 -19.70 4.46 -9.13
N PHE A 269 -18.63 4.39 -8.34
CA PHE A 269 -18.39 5.29 -7.22
C PHE A 269 -18.17 6.74 -7.68
N ASN A 270 -19.01 7.66 -7.21
CA ASN A 270 -18.89 9.07 -7.52
C ASN A 270 -17.79 9.75 -6.67
N PHE A 271 -16.56 9.71 -7.17
CA PHE A 271 -15.39 10.39 -6.56
C PHE A 271 -15.48 11.93 -6.61
N GLU A 272 -16.34 12.50 -7.45
CA GLU A 272 -16.53 13.96 -7.54
C GLU A 272 -17.25 14.49 -6.31
N GLU A 273 -18.26 13.76 -5.84
CA GLU A 273 -19.10 14.19 -4.70
C GLU A 273 -18.77 13.47 -3.40
N ASN A 274 -18.14 12.29 -3.44
CA ASN A 274 -17.95 11.45 -2.26
C ASN A 274 -16.48 11.18 -1.93
N ILE A 275 -16.27 10.93 -0.64
CA ILE A 275 -14.99 10.57 -0.03
C ILE A 275 -15.04 9.10 0.37
N VAL A 276 -14.00 8.37 0.02
CA VAL A 276 -13.74 7.02 0.53
C VAL A 276 -13.20 7.17 1.95
N SER A 277 -13.99 6.77 2.96
CA SER A 277 -13.59 6.87 4.37
C SER A 277 -13.64 5.51 5.06
N PRO A 278 -12.47 4.83 5.21
CA PRO A 278 -12.35 3.67 6.06
C PRO A 278 -12.68 3.97 7.53
N TYR A 279 -12.55 5.24 7.94
CA TYR A 279 -12.88 5.68 9.30
C TYR A 279 -14.36 5.51 9.61
N THR A 280 -15.25 6.11 8.81
CA THR A 280 -16.70 6.00 8.99
C THR A 280 -17.27 4.69 8.44
N GLY A 281 -16.54 4.04 7.53
CA GLY A 281 -16.95 2.82 6.83
C GLY A 281 -18.07 3.01 5.82
N ARG A 282 -18.34 4.26 5.43
CA ARG A 282 -19.36 4.62 4.43
C ARG A 282 -18.93 5.84 3.62
N PRO A 283 -19.48 6.05 2.42
CA PRO A 283 -19.19 7.26 1.66
C PRO A 283 -19.55 8.51 2.48
N ILE A 284 -18.67 9.51 2.48
CA ILE A 284 -18.94 10.82 3.06
C ILE A 284 -19.11 11.81 1.91
N PRO A 285 -20.25 12.52 1.81
CA PRO A 285 -20.38 13.62 0.87
C PRO A 285 -19.33 14.69 1.17
N LYS A 286 -18.64 15.21 0.14
CA LYS A 286 -17.61 16.25 0.33
C LYS A 286 -18.19 17.50 1.00
N SER A 287 -19.46 17.81 0.74
CA SER A 287 -20.20 18.90 1.39
C SER A 287 -20.31 18.74 2.92
N ALA A 288 -20.29 17.50 3.44
CA ALA A 288 -20.35 17.24 4.87
C ALA A 288 -19.04 17.56 5.60
N LEU A 289 -17.92 17.74 4.89
CA LEU A 289 -16.63 18.13 5.48
C LEU A 289 -16.32 19.62 5.32
N VAL A 290 -17.28 20.44 4.91
CA VAL A 290 -17.06 21.91 4.78
C VAL A 290 -17.18 22.61 6.14
N ASP A 291 -18.09 22.15 7.00
CA ASP A 291 -18.35 22.75 8.30
C ASP A 291 -18.38 21.70 9.41
N VAL A 292 -17.98 22.12 10.62
CA VAL A 292 -17.94 21.22 11.79
C VAL A 292 -19.32 20.67 12.11
N GLU A 293 -20.34 21.52 11.97
CA GLU A 293 -21.74 21.22 12.27
C GLU A 293 -22.34 20.15 11.34
N ASN A 294 -21.76 19.98 10.15
CA ASN A 294 -22.20 19.01 9.15
C ASN A 294 -21.40 17.70 9.18
N LEU A 295 -20.39 17.60 10.04
CA LEU A 295 -19.54 16.42 10.12
C LEU A 295 -20.36 15.15 10.42
N PRO A 296 -19.99 14.00 9.84
CA PRO A 296 -20.60 12.73 10.20
C PRO A 296 -20.53 12.47 11.71
N LYS A 297 -21.63 11.97 12.30
CA LYS A 297 -21.77 11.69 13.73
C LYS A 297 -20.63 10.86 14.31
N GLU A 298 -20.04 9.98 13.50
CA GLU A 298 -18.91 9.10 13.85
C GLU A 298 -17.66 9.90 14.28
N HIS A 299 -17.48 11.12 13.81
CA HIS A 299 -16.37 11.99 14.23
C HIS A 299 -16.55 12.53 15.66
N PHE A 300 -17.79 12.62 16.15
CA PHE A 300 -18.09 13.08 17.50
C PHE A 300 -18.06 11.95 18.54
N LEU A 301 -17.94 10.68 18.10
CA LEU A 301 -17.84 9.52 18.99
C LEU A 301 -16.43 9.37 19.58
N ASN A 302 -15.42 9.97 18.94
CA ASN A 302 -14.08 10.01 19.51
C ASN A 302 -13.98 11.16 20.52
N ASN A 303 -13.98 10.82 21.81
CA ASN A 303 -13.95 11.80 22.91
C ASN A 303 -12.73 12.73 22.90
N PHE A 304 -11.69 12.40 22.14
CA PHE A 304 -10.48 13.20 22.02
C PHE A 304 -10.53 14.22 20.88
N PHE A 305 -11.50 14.11 19.97
CA PHE A 305 -11.70 15.09 18.92
C PHE A 305 -12.35 16.36 19.48
N ASN A 306 -11.50 17.23 20.03
CA ASN A 306 -11.91 18.57 20.42
C ASN A 306 -12.25 19.43 19.20
N ARG A 307 -12.83 20.62 19.45
CA ARG A 307 -13.27 21.52 18.38
C ARG A 307 -12.15 21.94 17.42
N THR A 308 -10.90 21.99 17.87
CA THR A 308 -9.74 22.29 17.02
C THR A 308 -9.44 21.15 16.05
N ILE A 309 -9.52 19.89 16.50
CA ILE A 309 -9.35 18.71 15.63
C ILE A 309 -10.52 18.60 14.66
N LEU A 310 -11.76 18.76 15.14
CA LEU A 310 -12.94 18.78 14.28
C LEU A 310 -12.82 19.86 13.20
N ARG A 311 -12.30 21.04 13.54
CA ARG A 311 -12.02 22.11 12.58
C ARG A 311 -10.91 21.77 11.59
N LYS A 312 -9.96 20.88 11.92
CA LYS A 312 -8.97 20.37 10.96
C LYS A 312 -9.58 19.31 10.05
N ILE A 313 -10.52 18.51 10.55
CA ILE A 313 -11.25 17.53 9.75
C ILE A 313 -12.11 18.27 8.73
N SER A 314 -12.88 19.26 9.18
CA SER A 314 -13.56 20.18 8.27
C SER A 314 -12.53 20.99 7.48
N ASN A 315 -12.67 21.16 6.17
CA ASN A 315 -11.79 21.95 5.31
C ASN A 315 -10.30 21.53 5.22
N GLY A 316 -9.81 20.61 6.05
CA GLY A 316 -8.41 20.17 5.98
C GLY A 316 -8.17 19.05 4.97
N LEU A 317 -9.21 18.32 4.58
CA LEU A 317 -9.09 17.25 3.60
C LEU A 317 -9.04 17.84 2.18
N ASN A 318 -7.84 17.98 1.63
CA ASN A 318 -7.64 18.43 0.24
C ASN A 318 -8.09 17.34 -0.75
N CYS A 319 -9.37 17.33 -1.09
CA CYS A 319 -9.93 16.41 -2.07
C CYS A 319 -9.58 16.86 -3.49
N THR A 320 -8.78 16.03 -4.17
CA THR A 320 -8.50 16.14 -5.60
C THR A 320 -9.44 15.20 -6.38
N GLU A 321 -8.94 14.59 -7.46
CA GLU A 321 -9.64 13.62 -8.29
C GLU A 321 -10.05 12.34 -7.57
N LEU A 322 -9.23 11.91 -6.61
CA LEU A 322 -9.48 10.75 -5.77
C LEU A 322 -9.35 11.21 -4.31
N CYS A 323 -10.49 11.23 -3.60
CA CYS A 323 -10.50 11.59 -2.18
C CYS A 323 -10.61 10.34 -1.31
N ILE A 324 -9.47 9.88 -0.80
CA ILE A 324 -9.32 8.67 0.02
C ILE A 324 -8.79 9.11 1.38
N GLN A 325 -9.67 9.16 2.37
CA GLN A 325 -9.32 9.64 3.71
C GLN A 325 -8.41 8.63 4.43
N ALA A 326 -7.36 9.11 5.09
CA ALA A 326 -6.57 8.26 5.97
C ALA A 326 -7.40 7.80 7.19
N PRO A 327 -7.19 6.57 7.70
CA PRO A 327 -8.01 6.00 8.77
C PRO A 327 -7.79 6.63 10.15
N PHE A 328 -6.61 7.22 10.40
CA PHE A 328 -6.28 7.87 11.68
C PHE A 328 -6.18 9.40 11.56
N HIS A 329 -5.40 9.88 10.58
CA HIS A 329 -5.23 11.31 10.33
C HIS A 329 -6.32 11.82 9.39
N LEU A 330 -7.51 12.07 9.93
CA LEU A 330 -8.73 12.26 9.13
C LEU A 330 -8.75 13.53 8.27
N SER A 331 -7.80 14.45 8.44
CA SER A 331 -7.59 15.60 7.54
C SER A 331 -6.63 15.32 6.38
N VAL A 332 -6.17 14.08 6.19
CA VAL A 332 -5.22 13.72 5.11
C VAL A 332 -5.89 12.89 4.04
N ASN A 333 -5.82 13.38 2.80
CA ASN A 333 -6.22 12.65 1.61
C ASN A 333 -5.01 11.86 1.07
N LYS A 334 -5.11 10.53 1.05
CA LYS A 334 -4.05 9.67 0.52
C LYS A 334 -4.03 9.63 -1.01
N GLY A 335 -5.09 10.10 -1.68
CA GLY A 335 -5.13 10.33 -3.12
C GLY A 335 -4.69 11.73 -3.58
N GLU A 336 -4.27 12.62 -2.66
CA GLU A 336 -3.96 14.02 -2.98
C GLU A 336 -2.88 14.17 -4.07
N ARG A 337 -1.90 13.26 -4.11
CA ARG A 337 -0.78 13.30 -5.07
C ARG A 337 -1.12 12.73 -6.44
N VAL A 338 -2.28 12.10 -6.60
CA VAL A 338 -2.67 11.50 -7.87
C VAL A 338 -3.03 12.61 -8.85
N SER A 339 -2.35 12.65 -10.01
CA SER A 339 -2.67 13.64 -11.05
C SER A 339 -4.00 13.34 -11.71
N HIS A 340 -4.49 14.34 -12.44
CA HIS A 340 -5.69 14.20 -13.27
C HIS A 340 -5.58 13.04 -14.28
N GLU A 341 -4.44 12.95 -14.97
CA GLU A 341 -4.17 11.90 -15.95
C GLU A 341 -4.21 10.50 -15.33
N TYR A 342 -3.52 10.30 -14.21
CA TYR A 342 -3.54 9.01 -13.51
C TYR A 342 -4.89 8.67 -12.91
N ALA A 343 -5.65 9.66 -12.43
CA ALA A 343 -7.00 9.42 -11.94
C ALA A 343 -7.93 8.97 -13.07
N ILE A 344 -7.82 9.55 -14.28
CA ILE A 344 -8.54 9.07 -15.46
C ILE A 344 -8.13 7.64 -15.81
N LYS A 345 -6.82 7.36 -15.83
CA LYS A 345 -6.29 6.01 -16.12
C LYS A 345 -6.81 4.97 -15.14
N PHE A 346 -6.83 5.28 -13.85
CA PHE A 346 -7.42 4.43 -12.81
C PHE A 346 -8.92 4.22 -13.04
N LYS A 347 -9.70 5.29 -13.22
CA LYS A 347 -11.16 5.21 -13.46
C LYS A 347 -11.49 4.38 -14.71
N TYR A 348 -10.72 4.56 -15.79
CA TYR A 348 -10.85 3.77 -17.02
C TYR A 348 -10.53 2.30 -16.79
N PHE A 349 -9.39 2.00 -16.17
CA PHE A 349 -8.97 0.63 -15.87
C PHE A 349 -10.04 -0.11 -15.05
N VAL A 350 -10.51 0.51 -13.96
CA VAL A 350 -11.54 -0.08 -13.10
C VAL A 350 -12.83 -0.36 -13.88
N LYS A 351 -13.27 0.57 -14.74
CA LYS A 351 -14.46 0.40 -15.58
C LYS A 351 -14.29 -0.69 -16.63
N SER A 352 -13.12 -0.79 -17.25
CA SER A 352 -12.80 -1.84 -18.23
C SER A 352 -12.78 -3.21 -17.58
N VAL A 353 -12.13 -3.36 -16.43
CA VAL A 353 -12.11 -4.62 -15.69
C VAL A 353 -13.51 -5.00 -15.19
N ALA A 354 -14.31 -4.04 -14.72
CA ALA A 354 -15.70 -4.30 -14.33
C ALA A 354 -16.54 -4.89 -15.48
N ARG A 355 -16.33 -4.42 -16.72
CA ARG A 355 -16.98 -4.99 -17.92
C ARG A 355 -16.49 -6.41 -18.21
N LEU A 356 -15.18 -6.67 -18.10
CA LEU A 356 -14.65 -8.02 -18.30
C LEU A 356 -15.29 -9.03 -17.33
N PHE A 357 -15.48 -8.66 -16.05
CA PHE A 357 -16.20 -9.50 -15.08
C PHE A 357 -17.69 -9.71 -15.41
N ALA A 358 -18.32 -8.77 -16.13
CA ALA A 358 -19.71 -8.89 -16.54
C ALA A 358 -19.87 -9.73 -17.81
N ASP A 359 -18.90 -9.64 -18.72
CA ASP A 359 -19.01 -10.18 -20.08
C ASP A 359 -18.33 -11.56 -20.25
N LEU A 360 -17.35 -11.88 -19.40
CA LEU A 360 -16.56 -13.11 -19.51
C LEU A 360 -16.89 -14.13 -18.41
N PRO A 361 -16.75 -15.44 -18.70
CA PRO A 361 -16.83 -16.47 -17.68
C PRO A 361 -15.64 -16.38 -16.71
N SER A 362 -15.82 -16.90 -15.49
CA SER A 362 -14.83 -16.80 -14.41
C SER A 362 -13.47 -17.41 -14.76
N GLU A 363 -13.44 -18.43 -15.62
CA GLU A 363 -12.23 -19.12 -16.08
C GLU A 363 -11.40 -18.29 -17.08
N SER A 364 -11.99 -17.29 -17.73
CA SER A 364 -11.32 -16.47 -18.76
C SER A 364 -10.96 -15.07 -18.27
N VAL A 365 -11.57 -14.62 -17.17
CA VAL A 365 -11.50 -13.21 -16.75
C VAL A 365 -10.10 -12.79 -16.29
N LEU A 366 -9.38 -13.65 -15.55
CA LEU A 366 -8.04 -13.29 -15.03
C LEU A 366 -7.04 -13.07 -16.16
N ARG A 367 -7.06 -13.95 -17.17
CA ARG A 367 -6.24 -13.79 -18.37
C ARG A 367 -6.56 -12.49 -19.09
N ALA A 368 -7.84 -12.21 -19.31
CA ALA A 368 -8.27 -10.98 -19.98
C ALA A 368 -7.84 -9.72 -19.21
N ILE A 369 -7.94 -9.74 -17.88
CA ILE A 369 -7.53 -8.63 -17.01
C ILE A 369 -6.03 -8.36 -17.11
N LEU A 370 -5.19 -9.41 -17.03
CA LEU A 370 -3.74 -9.27 -17.12
C LEU A 370 -3.29 -8.72 -18.49
N LEU A 371 -4.07 -8.99 -19.54
CA LEU A 371 -3.84 -8.51 -20.90
C LEU A 371 -4.53 -7.19 -21.23
N VAL A 372 -5.23 -6.55 -20.29
CA VAL A 372 -5.83 -5.22 -20.53
C VAL A 372 -4.71 -4.28 -20.93
N GLU A 373 -4.67 -3.97 -22.23
CA GLU A 373 -3.64 -3.15 -22.83
C GLU A 373 -3.53 -1.82 -22.08
N ARG A 374 -2.29 -1.36 -21.90
CA ARG A 374 -1.98 0.01 -21.54
C ARG A 374 -2.36 0.91 -22.73
N GLN A 375 -3.65 1.06 -23.05
CA GLN A 375 -4.10 1.84 -24.20
C GLN A 375 -3.96 3.33 -23.91
N GLU A 376 -2.73 3.81 -23.95
CA GLU A 376 -2.41 5.13 -24.48
C GLU A 376 -2.09 4.94 -25.97
N THR A 377 -3.11 4.79 -26.81
CA THR A 377 -3.19 5.25 -28.21
C THR A 377 -4.38 4.64 -28.95
N VAL A 378 -4.82 5.38 -29.96
CA VAL A 378 -6.08 5.33 -30.68
C VAL A 378 -6.11 4.20 -31.74
N THR A 379 -7.30 3.59 -31.90
CA THR A 379 -7.84 2.83 -33.07
C THR A 379 -7.28 1.46 -33.47
N ASN A 380 -8.27 0.58 -33.73
CA ASN A 380 -8.31 -0.59 -34.62
C ASN A 380 -7.80 -1.94 -34.11
N LEU A 381 -8.74 -2.76 -33.64
CA LEU A 381 -8.65 -4.21 -33.73
C LEU A 381 -9.84 -4.72 -34.56
N ASN A 382 -9.59 -4.88 -35.86
CA ASN A 382 -10.35 -5.78 -36.73
C ASN A 382 -9.39 -6.86 -37.23
N ASN A 383 -9.87 -8.10 -37.17
CA ASN A 383 -9.41 -9.30 -37.86
C ASN A 383 -8.04 -9.90 -37.48
N SER A 384 -8.08 -11.05 -36.82
CA SER A 384 -7.65 -12.31 -37.45
C SER A 384 -8.04 -13.53 -36.61
N THR A 385 -8.93 -14.36 -37.18
CA THR A 385 -9.18 -15.74 -36.79
C THR A 385 -8.18 -16.65 -37.51
N GLY A 386 -7.52 -17.57 -36.80
CA GLY A 386 -6.72 -18.64 -37.40
C GLY A 386 -5.69 -19.32 -36.48
N ASP A 387 -6.16 -20.35 -35.77
CA ASP A 387 -5.49 -21.66 -35.64
C ASP A 387 -4.14 -21.79 -34.88
N VAL A 388 -4.14 -21.85 -33.53
CA VAL A 388 -3.12 -22.54 -32.69
C VAL A 388 -3.73 -23.03 -31.35
N MET A 389 -4.52 -24.10 -31.36
CA MET A 389 -5.22 -24.62 -30.16
C MET A 389 -4.35 -25.37 -29.12
N ASN A 390 -3.05 -25.07 -28.96
CA ASN A 390 -2.22 -25.70 -27.91
C ASN A 390 -1.23 -24.75 -27.20
N GLN A 391 -1.27 -23.44 -27.47
CA GLN A 391 -0.52 -22.41 -26.76
C GLN A 391 -1.41 -21.35 -26.09
N GLU A 392 -2.73 -21.51 -26.14
CA GLU A 392 -3.66 -20.43 -25.79
C GLU A 392 -3.68 -20.07 -24.29
N ASN A 393 -3.25 -20.90 -23.34
CA ASN A 393 -3.47 -20.59 -21.92
C ASN A 393 -2.32 -19.88 -21.21
N CYS A 394 -1.21 -19.60 -21.90
CA CYS A 394 -0.04 -18.99 -21.30
C CYS A 394 0.17 -17.55 -21.78
N ILE A 395 0.53 -16.67 -20.88
CA ILE A 395 0.81 -15.25 -21.16
C ILE A 395 2.20 -14.87 -20.65
N GLU A 396 2.91 -14.04 -21.41
CA GLU A 396 4.10 -13.35 -20.90
C GLU A 396 3.62 -12.16 -20.06
N VAL A 397 4.05 -12.09 -18.80
CA VAL A 397 3.61 -11.07 -17.83
C VAL A 397 4.79 -10.31 -17.26
#